data_AF-A0AA95GWN1-F1
#
_entry.id   AF-A0AA95GWN1-F1
#
_cell.length_a   1.000
_cell.length_b   1.000
_cell.length_c   1.000
_cell.angle_alpha   90.00
_cell.angle_beta   90.00
_cell.angle_gamma   90.00
#
_symmetry.space_group_name_H-M   'P 1'
#
loop_
_entity.id
_entity.type
_entity.pdbx_description
1 polymer ?
#
loop_
_entity_poly.entity_id
_entity_poly.type
_entity_poly.pdbx_seq_one_letter_code
_entity_poly.pdbx_strand_id
1 'polypeptide(L)'
;MEALYQPNATGFEALDELDHVDWNRLQHAYGIGVVSLEGSNASLSIAGDVARSLAALRDDPSIAIGDGLYSNVCHQGTVYEATAFAVPFIAAVAAGDVPDSIRIPLLTLLGDISIGGSYVAPHGSHSGAYGDQVGVLVTESLATSLRRFTAFRTPELVALVQAIRSLLDHSTDTHREAVESAVDSALTLAQQ
;
A
#
# COMPACT_ATOMS: atom_id res chain seq x y z
N MET A 1 -16.29 6.31 -12.62
CA MET A 1 -15.16 5.66 -11.92
C MET A 1 -15.45 4.18 -11.92
N GLU A 2 -14.52 3.37 -12.41
CA GLU A 2 -14.63 1.92 -12.32
C GLU A 2 -14.54 1.52 -10.83
N ALA A 3 -15.32 0.54 -10.39
CA ALA A 3 -15.30 0.13 -9.00
C ALA A 3 -13.94 -0.50 -8.66
N LEU A 4 -13.35 -0.12 -7.53
CA LEU A 4 -12.09 -0.70 -7.06
C LEU A 4 -12.29 -2.20 -6.79
N TYR A 5 -11.55 -3.04 -7.51
CA TYR A 5 -11.59 -4.48 -7.33
C TYR A 5 -11.13 -4.87 -5.92
N GLN A 6 -11.82 -5.84 -5.32
CA GLN A 6 -11.51 -6.38 -4.01
C GLN A 6 -11.24 -7.87 -4.16
N PRO A 7 -10.01 -8.34 -3.89
CA PRO A 7 -9.69 -9.77 -3.93
C PRO A 7 -10.60 -10.54 -2.96
N ASN A 8 -11.11 -11.66 -3.42
CA ASN A 8 -11.96 -12.53 -2.61
C ASN A 8 -11.11 -13.37 -1.65
N ALA A 9 -9.91 -13.76 -2.08
CA ALA A 9 -8.98 -14.51 -1.26
C ALA A 9 -8.20 -13.61 -0.28
N THR A 10 -7.50 -14.25 0.66
CA THR A 10 -6.55 -13.60 1.56
C THR A 10 -5.21 -14.32 1.52
N GLY A 11 -4.17 -13.70 2.07
CA GLY A 11 -2.81 -14.22 1.95
C GLY A 11 -2.34 -14.15 0.50
N PHE A 12 -1.39 -14.99 0.13
CA PHE A 12 -0.83 -14.95 -1.22
C PHE A 12 -1.83 -15.34 -2.31
N GLU A 13 -2.87 -16.13 -2.02
CA GLU A 13 -3.92 -16.50 -2.99
C GLU A 13 -4.63 -15.29 -3.60
N ALA A 14 -4.71 -14.17 -2.86
CA ALA A 14 -5.26 -12.92 -3.39
C ALA A 14 -4.48 -12.40 -4.62
N LEU A 15 -3.21 -12.78 -4.78
CA LEU A 15 -2.37 -12.36 -5.90
C LEU A 15 -2.70 -13.10 -7.20
N ASP A 16 -3.48 -14.18 -7.14
CA ASP A 16 -3.98 -14.87 -8.34
C ASP A 16 -5.10 -14.10 -9.04
N GLU A 17 -5.63 -13.04 -8.38
CA GLU A 17 -6.71 -12.18 -8.86
C GLU A 17 -6.17 -10.85 -9.47
N LEU A 18 -4.85 -10.72 -9.68
CA LEU A 18 -4.22 -9.47 -10.18
C LEU A 18 -4.67 -9.07 -11.58
N ASP A 19 -5.11 -10.01 -12.41
CA ASP A 19 -5.58 -9.79 -13.78
C ASP A 19 -6.95 -9.09 -13.86
N HIS A 20 -7.67 -8.97 -12.74
CA HIS A 20 -8.91 -8.20 -12.64
C HIS A 20 -8.71 -6.68 -12.67
N VAL A 21 -7.47 -6.20 -12.61
CA VAL A 21 -7.14 -4.76 -12.70
C VAL A 21 -6.39 -4.50 -14.00
N ASP A 22 -6.83 -3.51 -14.77
CA ASP A 22 -6.12 -3.05 -15.97
C ASP A 22 -4.96 -2.12 -15.60
N TRP A 23 -3.86 -2.72 -15.11
CA TRP A 23 -2.68 -2.00 -14.65
C TRP A 23 -2.05 -1.09 -15.70
N ASN A 24 -2.20 -1.42 -17.00
CA ASN A 24 -1.59 -0.68 -18.12
C ASN A 24 -2.08 0.76 -18.25
N ARG A 25 -3.17 1.11 -17.56
CA ARG A 25 -3.81 2.43 -17.65
C ARG A 25 -3.59 3.30 -16.42
N LEU A 26 -3.03 2.72 -15.36
CA LEU A 26 -2.93 3.38 -14.06
C LEU A 26 -1.61 4.13 -13.94
N GLN A 27 -1.67 5.34 -13.40
CA GLN A 27 -0.48 6.11 -13.08
C GLN A 27 0.16 5.66 -11.76
N HIS A 28 1.48 5.48 -11.77
CA HIS A 28 2.35 5.22 -10.62
C HIS A 28 3.57 6.17 -10.66
N ALA A 29 4.54 5.98 -9.75
CA ALA A 29 5.67 6.89 -9.59
C ALA A 29 6.53 7.12 -10.84
N TYR A 30 6.59 6.13 -11.74
CA TYR A 30 7.47 6.17 -12.92
C TYR A 30 6.72 6.47 -14.22
N GLY A 31 5.39 6.55 -14.20
CA GLY A 31 4.59 6.80 -15.39
C GLY A 31 3.24 6.08 -15.37
N ILE A 32 2.72 5.76 -16.55
CA ILE A 32 1.45 5.05 -16.72
C ILE A 32 1.75 3.63 -17.21
N GLY A 33 1.10 2.64 -16.60
CA GLY A 33 1.18 1.25 -17.02
C GLY A 33 2.46 0.55 -16.60
N VAL A 34 3.15 -0.08 -17.56
CA VAL A 34 4.45 -0.73 -17.32
C VAL A 34 5.54 0.16 -17.91
N VAL A 35 6.44 0.64 -17.05
CA VAL A 35 7.57 1.47 -17.43
C VAL A 35 8.85 0.67 -17.22
N SER A 36 9.53 0.32 -18.32
CA SER A 36 10.82 -0.37 -18.24
C SER A 36 11.90 0.61 -17.80
N LEU A 37 12.50 0.37 -16.64
CA LEU A 37 13.64 1.12 -16.16
C LEU A 37 14.93 0.46 -16.63
N GLU A 38 15.86 1.23 -17.21
CA GLU A 38 17.13 0.69 -17.69
C GLU A 38 18.04 0.29 -16.51
N GLY A 39 18.56 -0.94 -16.56
CA GLY A 39 19.51 -1.48 -15.58
C GLY A 39 19.34 -2.99 -15.39
N SER A 40 20.32 -3.64 -14.76
CA SER A 40 20.42 -5.11 -14.70
C SER A 40 20.20 -5.72 -13.31
N ASN A 41 19.81 -4.94 -12.31
CA ASN A 41 19.52 -5.47 -10.98
C ASN A 41 18.04 -5.85 -10.82
N ALA A 42 17.76 -6.80 -9.91
CA ALA A 42 16.41 -7.32 -9.69
C ALA A 42 15.42 -6.24 -9.24
N SER A 43 15.88 -5.25 -8.46
CA SER A 43 15.09 -4.10 -7.99
C SER A 43 14.51 -3.28 -9.14
N LEU A 44 15.31 -2.99 -10.18
CA LEU A 44 14.86 -2.26 -11.37
C LEU A 44 13.93 -3.08 -12.26
N SER A 45 13.87 -4.41 -12.09
CA SER A 45 12.99 -5.28 -12.89
C SER A 45 11.54 -5.29 -12.40
N ILE A 46 11.28 -4.79 -11.19
CA ILE A 46 9.93 -4.68 -10.60
C ILE A 46 9.51 -3.22 -10.35
N ALA A 47 10.47 -2.31 -10.19
CA ALA A 47 10.19 -0.88 -10.24
C ALA A 47 9.68 -0.50 -11.64
N GLY A 48 8.58 0.24 -11.68
CA GLY A 48 7.86 0.55 -12.92
C GLY A 48 6.77 -0.45 -13.31
N ASP A 49 6.56 -1.52 -12.51
CA ASP A 49 5.52 -2.53 -12.73
C ASP A 49 4.85 -2.92 -11.40
N VAL A 50 3.66 -2.37 -11.14
CA VAL A 50 2.92 -2.55 -9.88
C VAL A 50 2.44 -4.00 -9.71
N ALA A 51 1.90 -4.60 -10.78
CA ALA A 51 1.39 -5.96 -10.74
C ALA A 51 2.51 -6.96 -10.47
N ARG A 52 3.66 -6.78 -11.13
CA ARG A 52 4.84 -7.61 -10.89
C ARG A 52 5.41 -7.42 -9.48
N SER A 53 5.40 -6.19 -8.96
CA SER A 53 5.79 -5.93 -7.56
C SER A 53 4.89 -6.66 -6.57
N LEU A 54 3.57 -6.68 -6.80
CA LEU A 54 2.62 -7.45 -5.98
C LEU A 54 2.86 -8.96 -6.11
N ALA A 55 3.05 -9.49 -7.31
CA ALA A 55 3.31 -10.91 -7.53
C ALA A 55 4.61 -11.38 -6.85
N ALA A 56 5.64 -10.52 -6.84
CA ALA A 56 6.93 -10.81 -6.22
C ALA A 56 6.86 -11.03 -4.70
N LEU A 57 5.75 -10.65 -4.03
CA LEU A 57 5.52 -10.94 -2.61
C LEU A 57 5.58 -12.44 -2.29
N ARG A 58 5.32 -13.33 -3.26
CA ARG A 58 5.42 -14.79 -3.06
C ARG A 58 6.87 -15.28 -2.94
N ASP A 59 7.76 -14.67 -3.69
CA ASP A 59 9.11 -15.19 -3.91
C ASP A 59 10.16 -14.41 -3.11
N ASP A 60 10.07 -13.08 -3.09
CA ASP A 60 10.96 -12.20 -2.35
C ASP A 60 10.18 -11.01 -1.74
N PRO A 61 9.53 -11.23 -0.58
CA PRO A 61 8.75 -10.18 0.08
C PRO A 61 9.56 -8.92 0.42
N SER A 62 10.86 -9.08 0.72
CA SER A 62 11.70 -7.95 1.10
C SER A 62 11.92 -7.00 -0.08
N ILE A 63 12.32 -7.54 -1.23
CA ILE A 63 12.50 -6.76 -2.45
C ILE A 63 11.14 -6.27 -2.97
N ALA A 64 10.11 -7.11 -2.94
CA ALA A 64 8.77 -6.74 -3.38
C ALA A 64 8.21 -5.54 -2.61
N ILE A 65 8.36 -5.50 -1.29
CA ILE A 65 7.86 -4.40 -0.46
C ILE A 65 8.72 -3.16 -0.63
N GLY A 66 10.04 -3.28 -0.41
CA GLY A 66 10.96 -2.15 -0.43
C GLY A 66 11.19 -1.57 -1.83
N ASP A 67 11.73 -2.37 -2.73
CA ASP A 67 12.13 -1.90 -4.06
C ASP A 67 10.97 -1.89 -5.06
N GLY A 68 9.93 -2.69 -4.82
CA GLY A 68 8.73 -2.75 -5.65
C GLY A 68 7.66 -1.76 -5.21
N LEU A 69 6.93 -2.08 -4.15
CA LEU A 69 5.72 -1.36 -3.75
C LEU A 69 6.01 0.06 -3.25
N TYR A 70 6.98 0.26 -2.35
CA TYR A 70 7.35 1.62 -1.94
C TYR A 70 7.83 2.47 -3.12
N SER A 71 8.63 1.91 -4.02
CA SER A 71 9.10 2.64 -5.21
C SER A 71 7.98 3.00 -6.18
N ASN A 72 6.95 2.16 -6.31
CA ASN A 72 5.90 2.36 -7.30
C ASN A 72 4.69 3.14 -6.78
N VAL A 73 4.15 2.74 -5.63
CA VAL A 73 2.82 3.19 -5.15
C VAL A 73 2.87 4.09 -3.93
N CYS A 74 4.03 4.24 -3.27
CA CYS A 74 4.20 5.15 -2.13
C CYS A 74 5.58 5.83 -2.18
N HIS A 75 5.94 6.37 -3.34
CA HIS A 75 7.30 6.84 -3.60
C HIS A 75 7.59 8.14 -2.84
N GLN A 76 8.51 8.07 -1.88
CA GLN A 76 8.89 9.21 -1.03
C GLN A 76 7.65 9.89 -0.38
N GLY A 77 6.69 9.06 0.08
CA GLY A 77 5.44 9.51 0.69
C GLY A 77 4.37 10.02 -0.29
N THR A 78 4.62 9.95 -1.61
CA THR A 78 3.63 10.31 -2.63
C THR A 78 2.84 9.08 -3.05
N VAL A 79 1.51 9.19 -3.10
CA VAL A 79 0.62 8.14 -3.60
C VAL A 79 0.00 8.53 -4.94
N TYR A 80 -0.30 7.52 -5.75
CA TYR A 80 -0.70 7.66 -7.15
C TYR A 80 -2.01 6.91 -7.41
N GLU A 81 -2.56 7.05 -8.62
CA GLU A 81 -3.78 6.34 -9.02
C GLU A 81 -3.66 4.82 -8.80
N ALA A 82 -2.54 4.22 -9.24
CA ALA A 82 -2.28 2.79 -9.06
C ALA A 82 -2.24 2.35 -7.58
N THR A 83 -1.95 3.28 -6.65
CA THR A 83 -1.96 2.98 -5.21
C THR A 83 -3.34 2.54 -4.74
N ALA A 84 -4.40 3.21 -5.18
CA ALA A 84 -5.77 2.83 -4.82
C ALA A 84 -6.12 1.41 -5.30
N PHE A 85 -5.56 0.96 -6.41
CA PHE A 85 -5.79 -0.39 -6.95
C PHE A 85 -4.87 -1.46 -6.35
N ALA A 86 -3.71 -1.07 -5.81
CA ALA A 86 -2.79 -1.98 -5.12
C ALA A 86 -3.19 -2.26 -3.65
N VAL A 87 -3.76 -1.27 -2.96
CA VAL A 87 -4.20 -1.36 -1.56
C VAL A 87 -5.04 -2.62 -1.24
N PRO A 88 -6.02 -3.04 -2.06
CA PRO A 88 -6.82 -4.23 -1.78
C PRO A 88 -6.00 -5.52 -1.70
N PHE A 89 -5.00 -5.67 -2.58
CA PHE A 89 -4.10 -6.83 -2.61
C PHE A 89 -3.13 -6.81 -1.44
N ILE A 90 -2.52 -5.64 -1.14
CA ILE A 90 -1.64 -5.46 0.03
C ILE A 90 -2.39 -5.84 1.32
N ALA A 91 -3.61 -5.33 1.50
CA ALA A 91 -4.43 -5.64 2.65
C ALA A 91 -4.87 -7.11 2.70
N ALA A 92 -5.21 -7.72 1.57
CA ALA A 92 -5.59 -9.12 1.50
C ALA A 92 -4.44 -10.05 1.89
N VAL A 93 -3.22 -9.78 1.41
CA VAL A 93 -2.01 -10.54 1.79
C VAL A 93 -1.74 -10.40 3.29
N ALA A 94 -1.72 -9.17 3.83
CA ALA A 94 -1.47 -8.93 5.25
C ALA A 94 -2.53 -9.55 6.18
N ALA A 95 -3.77 -9.72 5.69
CA ALA A 95 -4.87 -10.34 6.43
C ALA A 95 -4.83 -11.88 6.43
N GLY A 96 -4.05 -12.49 5.53
CA GLY A 96 -3.94 -13.94 5.43
C GLY A 96 -2.97 -14.57 6.42
N ASP A 97 -2.77 -15.88 6.25
CA ASP A 97 -1.78 -16.66 7.00
C ASP A 97 -0.37 -16.43 6.42
N VAL A 98 0.21 -15.28 6.78
CA VAL A 98 1.59 -14.93 6.44
C VAL A 98 2.42 -14.70 7.71
N PRO A 99 3.76 -14.84 7.67
CA PRO A 99 4.61 -14.48 8.79
C PRO A 99 4.56 -12.98 9.13
N ASP A 100 4.85 -12.62 10.38
CA ASP A 100 4.91 -11.21 10.80
C ASP A 100 6.00 -10.41 10.07
N SER A 101 7.07 -11.08 9.62
CA SER A 101 8.10 -10.48 8.76
C SER A 101 7.57 -9.97 7.41
N ILE A 102 6.37 -10.40 7.00
CA ILE A 102 5.66 -9.91 5.81
C ILE A 102 4.49 -9.02 6.24
N ARG A 103 3.70 -9.46 7.23
CA ARG A 103 2.51 -8.73 7.69
C ARG A 103 2.84 -7.33 8.19
N ILE A 104 3.86 -7.19 9.04
CA ILE A 104 4.20 -5.90 9.65
C ILE A 104 4.60 -4.89 8.56
N PRO A 105 5.57 -5.16 7.66
CA PRO A 105 5.92 -4.21 6.61
C PRO A 105 4.77 -3.84 5.67
N LEU A 106 3.86 -4.79 5.35
CA LEU A 106 2.69 -4.48 4.53
C LEU A 106 1.69 -3.56 5.26
N LEU A 107 1.45 -3.78 6.56
CA LEU A 107 0.59 -2.89 7.35
C LEU A 107 1.24 -1.50 7.53
N THR A 108 2.55 -1.44 7.70
CA THR A 108 3.32 -0.19 7.72
C THR A 108 3.16 0.57 6.40
N LEU A 109 3.30 -0.11 5.26
CA LEU A 109 3.06 0.49 3.94
C LEU A 109 1.63 1.03 3.80
N LEU A 110 0.61 0.31 4.30
CA LEU A 110 -0.77 0.84 4.32
C LEU A 110 -0.91 2.09 5.20
N GLY A 111 -0.16 2.17 6.31
CA GLY A 111 -0.04 3.36 7.14
C GLY A 111 0.51 4.54 6.35
N ASP A 112 1.65 4.37 5.70
CA ASP A 112 2.29 5.41 4.88
C ASP A 112 1.39 5.86 3.71
N ILE A 113 0.73 4.90 3.05
CA ILE A 113 -0.25 5.19 2.00
C ILE A 113 -1.42 6.01 2.55
N SER A 114 -1.88 5.74 3.77
CA SER A 114 -2.97 6.51 4.38
C SER A 114 -2.58 7.96 4.69
N ILE A 115 -1.33 8.18 5.11
CA ILE A 115 -0.75 9.52 5.30
C ILE A 115 -0.64 10.23 3.94
N GLY A 116 -0.05 9.58 2.94
CA GLY A 116 0.07 10.14 1.59
C GLY A 116 -1.30 10.42 0.96
N GLY A 117 -2.30 9.58 1.19
CA GLY A 117 -3.66 9.78 0.68
C GLY A 117 -4.44 10.89 1.39
N SER A 118 -3.96 11.38 2.54
CA SER A 118 -4.69 12.25 3.45
C SER A 118 -4.68 13.73 3.03
N TYR A 119 -3.79 14.12 2.11
CA TYR A 119 -3.66 15.49 1.59
C TYR A 119 -3.18 15.47 0.14
N VAL A 120 -3.35 16.59 -0.56
CA VAL A 120 -2.92 16.73 -1.96
C VAL A 120 -1.44 17.06 -2.02
N ALA A 121 -0.69 16.43 -2.93
CA ALA A 121 0.67 16.79 -3.30
C ALA A 121 0.66 17.81 -4.45
N PRO A 122 0.88 19.12 -4.22
CA PRO A 122 0.99 20.06 -5.32
C PRO A 122 2.21 19.72 -6.17
N HIS A 123 2.02 19.49 -7.46
CA HIS A 123 3.08 19.15 -8.42
C HIS A 123 3.81 17.82 -8.19
N GLY A 124 3.30 16.93 -7.34
CA GLY A 124 3.77 15.54 -7.25
C GLY A 124 5.17 15.34 -6.69
N SER A 125 5.64 16.22 -5.80
CA SER A 125 6.93 16.02 -5.12
C SER A 125 6.82 16.24 -3.61
N HIS A 126 7.49 15.36 -2.87
CA HIS A 126 7.77 15.39 -1.42
C HIS A 126 6.75 14.73 -0.47
N SER A 127 5.49 14.52 -0.86
CA SER A 127 4.49 13.65 -0.20
C SER A 127 3.05 14.09 -0.53
N GLY A 128 2.08 13.17 -0.38
CA GLY A 128 0.66 13.44 -0.61
C GLY A 128 0.10 12.71 -1.84
N ALA A 129 -1.19 12.90 -2.13
CA ALA A 129 -1.86 12.31 -3.28
C ALA A 129 -1.59 13.13 -4.55
N TYR A 130 -1.04 12.48 -5.57
CA TYR A 130 -0.74 13.11 -6.86
C TYR A 130 -1.73 12.69 -7.93
N GLY A 131 -2.52 13.65 -8.40
CA GLY A 131 -3.54 13.47 -9.44
C GLY A 131 -4.96 13.80 -8.96
N ASP A 132 -5.85 14.04 -9.91
CA ASP A 132 -7.25 14.32 -9.61
C ASP A 132 -7.90 13.10 -8.95
N GLN A 133 -8.64 13.31 -7.85
CA GLN A 133 -9.36 12.28 -7.10
C GLN A 133 -8.50 11.17 -6.48
N VAL A 134 -7.18 11.16 -6.64
CA VAL A 134 -6.31 10.09 -6.10
C VAL A 134 -6.45 9.94 -4.59
N GLY A 135 -6.48 11.04 -3.83
CA GLY A 135 -6.70 10.98 -2.38
C GLY A 135 -8.04 10.31 -2.01
N VAL A 136 -9.12 10.68 -2.72
CA VAL A 136 -10.45 10.09 -2.51
C VAL A 136 -10.46 8.59 -2.81
N LEU A 137 -9.86 8.17 -3.93
CA LEU A 137 -9.75 6.78 -4.33
C LEU A 137 -8.94 5.95 -3.32
N VAL A 138 -7.80 6.49 -2.87
CA VAL A 138 -6.96 5.83 -1.85
C VAL A 138 -7.73 5.69 -0.53
N THR A 139 -8.42 6.74 -0.08
CA THR A 139 -9.26 6.70 1.12
C THR A 139 -10.35 5.63 1.02
N GLU A 140 -11.10 5.58 -0.09
CA GLU A 140 -12.14 4.57 -0.31
C GLU A 140 -11.57 3.15 -0.34
N SER A 141 -10.43 2.97 -1.02
CA SER A 141 -9.74 1.68 -1.12
C SER A 141 -9.31 1.18 0.25
N LEU A 142 -8.67 2.03 1.06
CA LEU A 142 -8.25 1.69 2.41
C LEU A 142 -9.45 1.40 3.30
N ALA A 143 -10.47 2.25 3.32
CA ALA A 143 -11.65 2.07 4.17
C ALA A 143 -12.34 0.73 3.90
N THR A 144 -12.45 0.35 2.63
CA THR A 144 -13.00 -0.94 2.22
C THR A 144 -12.08 -2.09 2.61
N SER A 145 -10.79 -1.95 2.36
CA SER A 145 -9.82 -3.06 2.47
C SER A 145 -9.48 -3.40 3.93
N LEU A 146 -9.44 -2.38 4.80
CA LEU A 146 -9.17 -2.54 6.23
C LEU A 146 -10.28 -3.31 6.97
N ARG A 147 -11.44 -3.55 6.36
CA ARG A 147 -12.49 -4.41 6.94
C ARG A 147 -12.04 -5.87 7.13
N ARG A 148 -10.98 -6.30 6.44
CA ARG A 148 -10.36 -7.63 6.61
C ARG A 148 -9.69 -7.80 7.99
N PHE A 149 -9.31 -6.70 8.63
CA PHE A 149 -8.58 -6.72 9.90
C PHE A 149 -9.53 -6.63 11.10
N THR A 150 -10.19 -7.75 11.41
CA THR A 150 -11.09 -7.87 12.58
C THR A 150 -10.56 -8.79 13.67
N ALA A 151 -9.59 -9.64 13.34
CA ALA A 151 -9.14 -10.73 14.22
C ALA A 151 -7.73 -10.55 14.81
N PHE A 152 -7.07 -9.41 14.56
CA PHE A 152 -5.73 -9.16 15.12
C PHE A 152 -5.77 -9.18 16.65
N ARG A 153 -4.80 -9.89 17.24
CA ARG A 153 -4.61 -9.97 18.69
C ARG A 153 -3.36 -9.22 19.17
N THR A 154 -2.44 -8.94 18.25
CA THR A 154 -1.23 -8.15 18.52
C THR A 154 -1.60 -6.68 18.74
N PRO A 155 -1.38 -6.12 19.95
CA PRO A 155 -1.84 -4.77 20.29
C PRO A 155 -1.33 -3.68 19.35
N GLU A 156 -0.07 -3.76 18.93
CA GLU A 156 0.58 -2.78 18.05
C GLU A 156 -0.09 -2.76 16.67
N LEU A 157 -0.43 -3.93 16.13
CA LEU A 157 -1.13 -4.03 14.84
C LEU A 157 -2.58 -3.56 14.92
N VAL A 158 -3.24 -3.83 16.05
CA VAL A 158 -4.58 -3.28 16.31
C VAL A 158 -4.52 -1.76 16.37
N ALA A 159 -3.56 -1.19 17.09
CA ALA A 159 -3.38 0.25 17.21
C ALA A 159 -3.12 0.89 15.84
N LEU A 160 -2.25 0.31 15.01
CA LEU A 160 -1.97 0.80 13.66
C LEU A 160 -3.22 0.81 12.78
N VAL A 161 -3.98 -0.30 12.71
CA VAL A 161 -5.22 -0.35 11.92
C VAL A 161 -6.25 0.68 12.40
N GLN A 162 -6.36 0.90 13.71
CA GLN A 162 -7.29 1.90 14.26
C GLN A 162 -6.84 3.33 13.97
N ALA A 163 -5.54 3.62 14.09
CA ALA A 163 -4.99 4.93 13.73
C ALA A 163 -5.26 5.26 12.25
N ILE A 164 -5.05 4.28 11.35
CA ILE A 164 -5.39 4.45 9.93
C ILE A 164 -6.87 4.76 9.77
N ARG A 165 -7.78 3.99 10.39
CA ARG A 165 -9.23 4.25 10.30
C ARG A 165 -9.62 5.64 10.79
N SER A 166 -9.07 6.09 11.92
CA SER A 166 -9.31 7.44 12.44
C SER A 166 -8.84 8.53 11.48
N LEU A 167 -7.70 8.33 10.81
CA LEU A 167 -7.22 9.25 9.78
C LEU A 167 -8.15 9.29 8.56
N LEU A 168 -8.67 8.15 8.12
CA LEU A 168 -9.62 8.07 7.00
C LEU A 168 -10.95 8.78 7.31
N ASP A 169 -11.44 8.67 8.54
CA ASP A 169 -12.66 9.34 8.98
C ASP A 169 -12.47 10.87 9.07
N HIS A 170 -11.32 11.31 9.57
CA HIS A 170 -11.00 12.73 9.74
C HIS A 170 -9.51 13.00 9.45
N SER A 171 -9.19 13.54 8.28
CA SER A 171 -7.81 13.88 7.91
C SER A 171 -7.33 15.13 8.68
N THR A 172 -6.54 14.92 9.74
CA THR A 172 -5.96 15.98 10.58
C THR A 172 -4.48 15.70 10.83
N ASP A 173 -3.69 16.73 11.18
CA ASP A 173 -2.27 16.55 11.58
C ASP A 173 -2.13 15.55 12.73
N THR A 174 -2.95 15.68 13.77
CA THR A 174 -2.94 14.78 14.93
C THR A 174 -3.22 13.33 14.55
N HIS A 175 -4.12 13.06 13.60
CA HIS A 175 -4.36 11.69 13.15
C HIS A 175 -3.22 11.16 12.26
N ARG A 176 -2.51 12.01 11.51
CA ARG A 176 -1.30 11.60 10.79
C ARG A 176 -0.18 11.22 11.76
N GLU A 177 0.09 12.07 12.75
CA GLU A 177 1.08 11.80 13.81
C GLU A 177 0.75 10.49 14.56
N ALA A 178 -0.54 10.21 14.79
CA ALA A 178 -0.96 8.95 15.40
C ALA A 178 -0.67 7.72 14.52
N VAL A 179 -0.83 7.82 13.20
CA VAL A 179 -0.45 6.75 12.27
C VAL A 179 1.08 6.56 12.27
N GLU A 180 1.85 7.64 12.19
CA GLU A 180 3.32 7.61 12.25
C GLU A 180 3.81 6.92 13.53
N SER A 181 3.29 7.31 14.69
CA SER A 181 3.65 6.70 15.98
C SER A 181 3.27 5.21 16.06
N ALA A 182 2.14 4.82 15.47
CA ALA A 182 1.71 3.43 15.44
C ALA A 182 2.56 2.59 14.47
N VAL A 183 3.00 3.18 13.35
CA VAL A 183 3.96 2.58 12.42
C VAL A 183 5.30 2.30 13.12
N ASP A 184 5.86 3.28 13.82
CA ASP A 184 7.13 3.12 14.57
C ASP A 184 7.04 2.01 15.61
N SER A 185 5.90 1.93 16.30
CA SER A 185 5.63 0.89 17.29
C SER A 185 5.57 -0.51 16.67
N ALA A 186 4.89 -0.65 15.52
CA ALA A 186 4.82 -1.91 14.79
C ALA A 186 6.18 -2.34 14.22
N LEU A 187 6.98 -1.41 13.71
CA LEU A 187 8.34 -1.70 13.24
C LEU A 187 9.28 -2.13 14.37
N THR A 188 9.15 -1.52 15.55
CA THR A 188 9.91 -1.92 16.74
C THR A 188 9.60 -3.35 17.15
N LEU A 189 8.34 -3.79 17.01
CA LEU A 189 7.94 -5.18 17.26
C LEU A 189 8.63 -6.16 16.29
N ALA A 190 8.81 -5.80 15.01
CA ALA A 190 9.45 -6.66 14.01
C ALA A 190 10.96 -6.90 14.26
N GLN A 191 11.58 -6.13 15.15
CA GLN A 191 13.00 -6.23 15.49
C GLN A 191 13.28 -7.10 16.74
N GLN A 192 12.23 -7.58 17.41
CA GLN A 192 12.30 -8.42 18.62
C GLN A 192 12.25 -9.90 18.28
#